data_AF-A0A917M092-F1
#
_entry.id   AF-A0A917M092-F1
#
_cell.length_a   1.000
_cell.length_b   1.000
_cell.length_c   1.000
_cell.angle_alpha   90.00
_cell.angle_beta   90.00
_cell.angle_gamma   90.00
#
_symmetry.space_group_name_H-M   'P 1'
#
loop_
_entity.id
_entity.type
_entity.pdbx_description
1 polymer ?
#
loop_
_entity_poly.entity_id
_entity_poly.type
_entity_poly.pdbx_seq_one_letter_code
_entity_poly.pdbx_strand_id
1 'polypeptide(L)' 'MLTFVGTLRARGARLRVLDLRGGEMDTHTPTGSMVLTVMAALAQMEW' A
#
# COMPACT_ATOMS: atom_id res chain seq x y z
N MET A 1 -1.93 -2.35 9.88
CA MET A 1 -1.26 -2.22 8.56
C MET A 1 -1.09 -0.76 8.12
N LEU A 2 -2.16 0.05 8.03
CA LEU A 2 -2.10 1.45 7.56
C LEU A 2 -1.13 2.35 8.36
N THR A 3 -1.12 2.24 9.69
CA THR A 3 -0.18 3.01 10.54
C THR A 3 1.28 2.71 10.22
N PHE A 4 1.61 1.44 9.95
CA PHE A 4 2.96 1.01 9.58
C PHE A 4 3.39 1.60 8.23
N VAL A 5 2.50 1.58 7.24
CA VAL A 5 2.69 2.24 5.95
C VAL A 5 2.92 3.74 6.12
N GLY A 6 2.16 4.40 7.00
CA GLY A 6 2.34 5.81 7.34
C GLY A 6 3.73 6.11 7.88
N THR A 7 4.24 5.29 8.79
CA THR A 7 5.59 5.43 9.35
C THR A 7 6.68 5.26 8.30
N LEU A 8 6.50 4.34 7.34
CA LEU A 8 7.46 4.16 6.24
C LEU A 8 7.47 5.35 5.27
N ARG A 9 6.29 5.91 4.94
CA ARG A 9 6.18 7.13 4.14
C ARG A 9 6.84 8.33 4.83
N ALA A 10 6.64 8.49 6.14
CA ALA A 10 7.26 9.55 6.92
C ALA A 10 8.80 9.47 6.92
N ARG A 11 9.36 8.26 6.71
CA ARG A 11 10.80 8.02 6.55
C ARG A 11 11.30 8.20 5.11
N GLY A 12 10.46 8.63 4.17
CA GLY A 12 10.81 8.80 2.77
C GLY A 12 10.97 7.49 2.00
N ALA A 13 10.48 6.36 2.52
CA ALA A 13 10.55 5.09 1.83
C ALA A 13 9.64 5.10 0.59
N ARG A 14 10.19 4.69 -0.56
CA ARG A 14 9.39 4.45 -1.78
C ARG A 14 8.66 3.12 -1.64
N LEU A 15 7.35 3.19 -1.44
CA LEU A 15 6.52 2.00 -1.30
C LEU A 15 5.95 1.60 -2.66
N ARG A 16 5.99 0.29 -2.94
CA ARG A 16 5.38 -0.33 -4.11
C ARG A 16 4.42 -1.40 -3.63
N VAL A 17 3.27 -1.52 -4.28
CA VAL A 17 2.23 -2.50 -3.94
C VAL A 17 2.06 -3.47 -5.10
N LEU A 18 1.88 -4.74 -4.79
CA LEU A 18 1.56 -5.75 -5.80
C LEU A 18 0.10 -5.56 -6.23
N ASP A 19 -0.14 -5.42 -7.53
CA ASP A 19 -1.47 -5.44 -8.10
C ASP A 19 -2.01 -6.88 -8.21
N LEU A 20 -3.27 -7.01 -8.61
CA LEU A 20 -3.96 -8.29 -8.72
C LEU A 20 -3.52 -9.15 -9.92
N ARG A 21 -2.67 -8.59 -10.80
CA ARG A 21 -2.06 -9.25 -11.96
C ARG A 21 -0.61 -9.67 -11.67
N GLY A 22 -0.10 -9.42 -10.46
CA GLY A 22 1.29 -9.69 -10.09
C GLY A 22 2.27 -8.61 -10.54
N GLY A 23 1.79 -7.47 -11.03
CA GLY A 23 2.59 -6.29 -11.33
C GLY A 23 2.84 -5.45 -10.10
N GLU A 24 3.88 -4.62 -10.13
CA GLU A 24 4.20 -3.70 -9.02
C GLU A 24 3.77 -2.28 -9.38
N MET A 25 3.01 -1.65 -8.49
CA MET A 25 2.51 -0.29 -8.67
C MET A 25 3.12 0.68 -7.66
N ASP A 26 3.55 1.85 -8.15
CA ASP A 26 4.08 2.93 -7.32
C ASP A 26 2.96 3.59 -6.51
N THR A 27 3.11 3.60 -5.20
CA THR A 27 2.13 4.16 -4.26
C THR A 27 2.18 5.70 -4.17
N HIS A 28 3.12 6.35 -4.85
CA HIS A 28 3.11 7.81 -5.06
C HIS A 28 2.11 8.25 -6.15
N THR A 29 1.63 7.31 -6.96
CA THR A 29 0.54 7.58 -7.90
C THR A 29 -0.81 7.52 -7.17
N PRO A 30 -1.83 8.29 -7.61
CA PRO A 30 -3.18 8.19 -7.04
C PRO A 30 -3.72 6.76 -7.03
N THR A 31 -3.52 6.02 -8.13
CA THR A 31 -3.96 4.63 -8.29
C THR A 31 -3.25 3.68 -7.31
N GLY A 32 -1.92 3.78 -7.19
CA GLY A 32 -1.15 2.94 -6.26
C GLY A 32 -1.49 3.20 -4.79
N SER A 33 -1.77 4.45 -4.43
CA SER A 33 -2.20 4.79 -3.06
C SER A 33 -3.57 4.20 -2.71
N MET A 34 -4.50 4.20 -3.68
CA MET A 34 -5.82 3.60 -3.48
C MET A 34 -5.73 2.08 -3.31
N VAL A 35 -4.98 1.39 -4.17
CA VAL A 35 -4.78 -0.07 -4.07
C VAL A 35 -4.11 -0.45 -2.75
N LEU A 36 -3.08 0.30 -2.33
CA LEU A 36 -2.44 0.09 -1.03
C LEU A 36 -3.43 0.21 0.13
N THR A 37 -4.35 1.18 0.08
CA THR A 37 -5.36 1.38 1.11
C THR A 37 -6.33 0.20 1.18
N VAL A 38 -6.79 -0.29 0.02
CA VAL A 38 -7.66 -1.47 -0.07
C VAL A 38 -6.95 -2.71 0.46
N MET A 39 -5.71 -2.99 0.02
CA MET A 39 -4.93 -4.14 0.51
C MET A 39 -4.67 -4.06 2.01
N ALA A 40 -4.41 -2.86 2.54
CA ALA A 40 -4.21 -2.66 3.97
C ALA A 40 -5.50 -2.77 4.79
N ALA A 41 -6.67 -2.53 4.18
CA ALA A 41 -7.97 -2.78 4.78
C ALA A 41 -8.31 -4.28 4.76
N LEU A 42 -8.11 -4.96 3.62
CA LEU A 42 -8.27 -6.41 3.49
C LEU A 42 -7.42 -7.15 4.52
N ALA A 43 -6.13 -6.80 4.64
CA ALA A 43 -5.23 -7.42 5.61
C ALA A 43 -5.64 -7.20 7.09
N GLN A 44 -6.56 -6.27 7.39
CA GLN A 44 -7.15 -6.11 8.72
C GLN A 44 -8.41 -6.95 8.94
N MET A 45 -9.05 -7.42 7.87
CA MET A 45 -10.26 -8.27 7.93
C MET A 45 -9.94 -9.76 7.95
N GLU A 46 -8.72 -10.16 7.60
CA GLU A 46 -8.23 -11.54 7.66
C GLU A 46 -7.88 -11.98 9.11
N TRP A 47 -8.53 -11.37 10.12
CA TRP A 47 -8.35 -11.62 11.55
C TRP A 47 -9.70 -11.73 12.26
#